data_AF-A0A1J4MMN5-F1
#
_entry.id   AF-A0A1J4MMN5-F1
#
_cell.length_a   1.000
_cell.length_b   1.000
_cell.length_c   1.000
_cell.angle_alpha   90.00
_cell.angle_beta   90.00
_cell.angle_gamma   90.00
#
_symmetry.space_group_name_H-M   'P 1'
#
loop_
_entity.id
_entity.type
_entity.pdbx_description
1 polymer ?
#
loop_
_entity_poly.entity_id
_entity_poly.type
_entity_poly.pdbx_seq_one_letter_code
_entity_poly.pdbx_strand_id
1 'polypeptide(L)'
;MGGCFSKKSINKKSSSAGDLPNTVPNFFLNSYENMEGSNKVFPNYSGVNYDRRRLSVSQSDPVNDSDITDIPRGRAVFKASYKDSPNFKPSEFNPPNRIYNGGNNIYNQGTDSFELGNSRRRLSVTGMLSQRTQETFESKAEEVIGDDSGNSELQRGIGYVCRKGLKPESPNQDDFFILKTENWGLYGVFDGHGPFGHDVSNFIQKDMPALILKDKQWKTHPQDVLHYAFIKANQRLQEHVLETNQFDCSLSGTTATVILHLPLENRIVTAHVGDSRSVLARWSRSGRVLEAVDLTNDHKPNSESEKRRIIAAGGQVKRIEGDIPYRVFIKGKMYPGLAMSRAIGDTLGYQAGIIPEPDINTFQIQPEKDAFILICSDGVWEFISSQEAVDIIAEGGSSDAQLSAEKLAREAWRRWIQEEGNVVDDITVQVIYLHS
;
A
#
# COMPACT_ATOMS: atom_id res chain seq x y z
N MET A 1 -22.14 48.02 -48.41
CA MET A 1 -21.39 48.68 -47.32
C MET A 1 -20.74 47.54 -46.53
N GLY A 2 -19.43 47.23 -46.52
CA GLY A 2 -18.21 47.95 -46.95
C GLY A 2 -17.32 48.22 -45.71
N GLY A 3 -16.03 47.87 -45.62
CA GLY A 3 -15.09 47.04 -46.43
C GLY A 3 -14.28 46.10 -45.51
N CYS A 4 -13.47 45.12 -45.94
CA CYS A 4 -12.32 45.13 -46.88
C CYS A 4 -11.22 46.12 -46.41
N PHE A 5 -10.02 45.70 -45.98
CA PHE A 5 -8.86 45.19 -46.76
C PHE A 5 -7.69 44.81 -45.78
N SER A 6 -6.54 44.19 -46.09
CA SER A 6 -5.92 43.52 -47.26
C SER A 6 -4.79 42.57 -46.79
N LYS A 7 -4.30 41.64 -47.64
CA LYS A 7 -2.96 41.01 -47.51
C LYS A 7 -1.86 41.97 -47.98
N LYS A 8 -0.63 41.84 -47.43
CA LYS A 8 0.64 42.09 -48.17
C LYS A 8 1.84 41.43 -47.50
N SER A 9 2.68 40.78 -48.31
CA SER A 9 4.04 40.36 -47.97
C SER A 9 5.05 41.40 -48.46
N ILE A 10 6.28 41.42 -47.93
CA ILE A 10 7.52 41.85 -48.59
C ILE A 10 8.75 41.43 -47.75
N ASN A 11 9.82 41.01 -48.43
CA ASN A 11 11.13 40.65 -47.87
C ASN A 11 12.03 41.88 -47.64
N LYS A 12 12.95 41.83 -46.65
CA LYS A 12 14.42 41.78 -46.84
C LYS A 12 15.24 42.02 -45.55
N LYS A 13 16.30 41.22 -45.37
CA LYS A 13 17.72 41.49 -44.98
C LYS A 13 18.03 42.63 -43.96
N SER A 14 19.03 42.54 -43.08
CA SER A 14 20.36 41.91 -43.23
C SER A 14 21.12 41.66 -41.91
N SER A 15 22.18 40.83 -41.99
CA SER A 15 23.48 40.88 -41.25
C SER A 15 23.49 40.79 -39.70
N SER A 16 24.45 40.12 -39.04
CA SER A 16 25.61 39.29 -39.48
C SER A 16 26.18 38.56 -38.25
N ALA A 17 26.40 37.25 -38.33
CA ALA A 17 27.72 36.58 -38.42
C ALA A 17 28.42 36.30 -37.07
N GLY A 18 29.07 35.14 -37.00
CA GLY A 18 29.62 34.54 -35.76
C GLY A 18 29.84 33.05 -35.95
N ASP A 19 30.77 32.70 -36.84
CA ASP A 19 31.07 31.33 -37.26
C ASP A 19 31.74 30.47 -36.17
N LEU A 20 31.60 29.15 -36.28
CA LEU A 20 32.66 28.16 -35.96
C LEU A 20 32.29 26.77 -36.53
N PRO A 21 33.10 26.15 -37.41
CA PRO A 21 32.81 24.86 -38.04
C PRO A 21 33.76 23.72 -37.63
N ASN A 22 33.55 22.55 -38.26
CA ASN A 22 34.51 21.44 -38.50
C ASN A 22 34.80 20.48 -37.32
N THR A 23 34.22 19.27 -37.30
CA THR A 23 34.44 18.03 -38.12
C THR A 23 35.40 17.04 -37.48
N VAL A 24 34.94 15.80 -37.31
CA VAL A 24 35.66 14.66 -36.71
C VAL A 24 36.35 13.82 -37.80
N PRO A 25 37.60 13.37 -37.60
CA PRO A 25 38.21 12.28 -38.38
C PRO A 25 38.17 10.92 -37.65
N ASN A 26 38.05 9.85 -38.43
CA ASN A 26 38.09 8.43 -38.03
C ASN A 26 39.53 7.90 -37.78
N PHE A 27 39.61 6.58 -37.53
CA PHE A 27 40.78 5.67 -37.48
C PHE A 27 41.34 5.37 -36.06
N PHE A 28 41.80 4.15 -35.71
CA PHE A 28 42.07 2.90 -36.46
C PHE A 28 41.71 1.65 -35.63
N LEU A 29 41.50 0.50 -36.30
CA LEU A 29 41.56 -0.85 -35.73
C LEU A 29 42.99 -1.41 -35.86
N ASN A 30 43.54 -2.11 -34.85
CA ASN A 30 44.17 -3.43 -35.03
C ASN A 30 44.61 -4.15 -33.75
N SER A 31 44.55 -5.48 -33.86
CA SER A 31 45.01 -6.59 -33.00
C SER A 31 46.43 -6.53 -32.42
N TYR A 32 46.68 -7.25 -31.32
CA TYR A 32 47.85 -8.15 -31.15
C TYR A 32 47.59 -9.27 -30.11
N GLU A 33 48.35 -10.37 -30.19
CA GLU A 33 48.13 -11.65 -29.50
C GLU A 33 49.02 -11.87 -28.26
N ASN A 34 48.54 -12.76 -27.36
CA ASN A 34 49.26 -13.73 -26.51
C ASN A 34 50.71 -13.46 -26.02
N MET A 35 50.90 -13.52 -24.69
CA MET A 35 51.87 -14.44 -24.05
C MET A 35 51.43 -14.80 -22.62
N GLU A 36 51.59 -16.07 -22.23
CA GLU A 36 51.42 -16.56 -20.85
C GLU A 36 52.66 -16.26 -20.00
N GLY A 37 52.47 -16.00 -18.70
CA GLY A 37 53.59 -15.74 -17.79
C GLY A 37 53.16 -15.65 -16.32
N SER A 38 53.26 -16.76 -15.60
CA SER A 38 52.92 -16.94 -14.18
C SER A 38 53.25 -15.78 -13.22
N ASN A 39 52.27 -15.33 -12.42
CA ASN A 39 52.36 -15.42 -10.95
C ASN A 39 51.01 -15.15 -10.24
N LYS A 40 50.89 -15.70 -9.02
CA LYS A 40 49.70 -15.57 -8.16
C LYS A 40 49.50 -14.13 -7.68
N VAL A 41 48.25 -13.64 -7.63
CA VAL A 41 47.65 -12.76 -6.60
C VAL A 41 46.18 -12.43 -6.95
N PHE A 42 45.36 -12.18 -5.92
CA PHE A 42 43.89 -11.97 -5.83
C PHE A 42 43.04 -11.67 -7.09
N PRO A 43 41.81 -12.22 -7.19
CA PRO A 43 40.83 -11.82 -8.20
C PRO A 43 40.19 -10.47 -7.86
N ASN A 44 40.64 -9.42 -8.54
CA ASN A 44 39.84 -8.21 -8.72
C ASN A 44 38.65 -8.51 -9.63
N TYR A 45 37.43 -8.41 -9.12
CA TYR A 45 36.25 -8.21 -9.97
C TYR A 45 36.03 -6.70 -10.16
N SER A 46 36.58 -6.15 -11.23
CA SER A 46 36.15 -4.85 -11.77
C SER A 46 34.91 -5.07 -12.64
N GLY A 47 33.78 -4.54 -12.23
CA GLY A 47 32.50 -4.77 -12.91
C GLY A 47 31.29 -4.21 -12.17
N VAL A 48 31.44 -3.04 -11.51
CA VAL A 48 30.33 -2.39 -10.82
C VAL A 48 29.45 -1.70 -11.87
N ASN A 49 28.45 -2.44 -12.37
CA ASN A 49 27.30 -1.82 -13.01
C ASN A 49 26.44 -1.14 -11.94
N TYR A 50 25.99 0.08 -12.24
CA TYR A 50 25.27 0.93 -11.29
C TYR A 50 23.90 0.33 -10.97
N ASP A 51 23.75 -0.12 -9.72
CA ASP A 51 22.57 -0.78 -9.20
C ASP A 51 21.55 0.29 -8.72
N ARG A 52 20.53 0.55 -9.53
CA ARG A 52 19.41 1.43 -9.17
C ARG A 52 18.33 0.58 -8.52
N ARG A 53 18.22 0.61 -7.19
CA ARG A 53 17.10 -0.03 -6.47
C ARG A 53 16.47 0.92 -5.46
N ARG A 54 15.13 0.89 -5.41
CA ARG A 54 14.32 1.59 -4.41
C ARG A 54 14.69 1.08 -3.02
N LEU A 55 15.38 1.89 -2.23
CA LEU A 55 15.72 1.54 -0.85
C LEU A 55 14.68 2.09 0.11
N SER A 56 13.81 1.19 0.58
CA SER A 56 13.14 1.28 1.88
C SER A 56 14.19 1.22 3.00
N VAL A 57 14.87 2.35 3.22
CA VAL A 57 16.03 2.50 4.12
C VAL A 57 17.23 1.61 3.73
N SER A 58 18.26 2.26 3.19
CA SER A 58 19.51 1.61 2.79
C SER A 58 20.25 0.93 3.95
N GLN A 59 20.27 -0.41 3.99
CA GLN A 59 21.41 -1.17 4.52
C GLN A 59 22.47 -1.34 3.42
N SER A 60 22.99 -0.24 2.89
CA SER A 60 24.09 -0.27 1.90
C SER A 60 24.90 1.03 1.85
N ASP A 61 25.09 1.65 3.01
CA ASP A 61 26.38 2.19 3.45
C ASP A 61 26.42 1.90 4.96
N PRO A 62 27.59 1.66 5.58
CA PRO A 62 27.64 1.53 7.03
C PRO A 62 27.18 2.86 7.61
N VAL A 63 25.98 2.88 8.20
CA VAL A 63 25.60 3.97 9.08
C VAL A 63 26.67 3.97 10.16
N ASN A 64 27.48 5.02 10.17
CA ASN A 64 28.57 5.16 11.12
C ASN A 64 27.95 4.98 12.51
N ASP A 65 28.49 4.10 13.36
CA ASP A 65 27.79 3.71 14.61
C ASP A 65 27.43 4.93 15.48
N SER A 66 28.20 6.02 15.33
CA SER A 66 27.92 7.37 15.86
C SER A 66 26.52 7.92 15.57
N ASP A 67 25.99 7.67 14.37
CA ASP A 67 24.75 8.27 13.87
C ASP A 67 23.52 7.45 14.30
N ILE A 68 23.70 6.16 14.62
CA ILE A 68 22.68 5.32 15.28
C ILE A 68 22.66 5.58 16.79
N THR A 69 23.80 5.87 17.42
CA THR A 69 23.82 6.26 18.85
C THR A 69 23.11 7.58 19.14
N ASP A 70 22.97 8.45 18.13
CA ASP A 70 22.23 9.72 18.21
C ASP A 70 20.74 9.61 17.81
N ILE A 71 20.24 8.42 17.46
CA ILE A 71 18.79 8.19 17.39
C ILE A 71 18.26 8.16 18.83
N PRO A 72 17.39 9.09 19.25
CA PRO A 72 16.81 9.01 20.58
C PRO A 72 15.96 7.75 20.66
N ARG A 73 16.33 6.79 21.51
CA ARG A 73 15.50 5.64 21.91
C ARG A 73 14.33 6.09 22.80
N GLY A 74 13.64 7.15 22.37
CA GLY A 74 12.88 8.05 23.23
C GLY A 74 11.68 8.64 22.53
N ARG A 75 10.54 7.95 22.67
CA ARG A 75 9.19 8.52 22.72
C ARG A 75 8.87 9.64 21.72
N ALA A 76 8.73 9.27 20.45
CA ALA A 76 7.75 9.92 19.58
C ALA A 76 6.32 9.46 19.97
N VAL A 77 5.89 9.72 21.21
CA VAL A 77 4.49 9.45 21.62
C VAL A 77 3.61 10.44 20.89
N PHE A 78 2.84 9.96 19.91
CA PHE A 78 1.82 10.76 19.24
C PHE A 78 0.75 11.17 20.27
N LYS A 79 0.86 12.39 20.79
CA LYS A 79 -0.20 13.00 21.61
C LYS A 79 -1.33 13.46 20.68
N ALA A 80 -2.15 12.52 20.23
CA ALA A 80 -3.44 12.83 19.63
C ALA A 80 -4.29 13.63 20.64
N SER A 81 -4.33 14.95 20.52
CA SER A 81 -5.33 15.76 21.21
C SER A 81 -6.67 15.53 20.52
N TYR A 82 -7.46 14.62 21.10
CA TYR A 82 -8.76 14.11 20.64
C TYR A 82 -9.89 15.18 20.62
N LYS A 83 -9.58 16.43 20.26
CA LYS A 83 -10.43 17.62 20.49
C LYS A 83 -10.84 18.40 19.24
N ASP A 84 -10.20 18.18 18.10
CA ASP A 84 -10.40 19.01 16.90
C ASP A 84 -11.28 18.36 15.81
N SER A 85 -11.93 17.22 16.11
CA SER A 85 -13.11 16.79 15.33
C SER A 85 -14.35 17.53 15.85
N PRO A 86 -14.96 18.44 15.07
CA PRO A 86 -16.01 19.33 15.57
C PRO A 86 -17.32 18.63 15.98
N ASN A 87 -17.46 17.32 15.70
CA ASN A 87 -18.64 16.53 16.03
C ASN A 87 -18.39 15.43 17.09
N PHE A 88 -17.14 15.19 17.52
CA PHE A 88 -16.85 14.10 18.45
C PHE A 88 -17.10 14.51 19.92
N LYS A 89 -17.97 13.77 20.63
CA LYS A 89 -18.19 13.92 22.07
C LYS A 89 -17.62 12.73 22.84
N PRO A 90 -16.48 12.89 23.57
CA PRO A 90 -15.89 11.82 24.37
C PRO A 90 -16.81 11.23 25.45
N SER A 91 -17.87 11.95 25.86
CA SER A 91 -18.79 11.56 26.92
C SER A 91 -19.81 10.48 26.53
N GLU A 92 -19.96 10.17 25.25
CA GLU A 92 -20.91 9.17 24.74
C GLU A 92 -20.22 7.82 24.44
N PHE A 93 -18.89 7.76 24.64
CA PHE A 93 -18.06 6.59 24.36
C PHE A 93 -17.93 5.67 25.59
N ASN A 94 -18.25 4.39 25.41
CA ASN A 94 -18.10 3.35 26.44
C ASN A 94 -16.94 2.42 26.03
N PRO A 95 -15.70 2.67 26.48
CA PRO A 95 -14.57 1.82 26.11
C PRO A 95 -14.78 0.39 26.62
N PRO A 96 -14.43 -0.66 25.85
CA PRO A 96 -14.45 -2.02 26.36
C PRO A 96 -13.51 -2.14 27.57
N ASN A 97 -14.01 -2.77 28.63
CA ASN A 97 -13.32 -2.84 29.92
C ASN A 97 -11.89 -3.43 29.80
N ARG A 98 -10.96 -2.85 30.55
CA ARG A 98 -9.58 -3.38 30.70
C ARG A 98 -9.61 -4.84 31.12
N ILE A 99 -9.07 -5.72 30.27
CA ILE A 99 -8.54 -7.02 30.67
C ILE A 99 -7.05 -7.01 30.32
N TYR A 100 -6.26 -6.43 31.22
CA TYR A 100 -4.83 -6.69 31.32
C TYR A 100 -4.62 -7.45 32.63
N ASN A 101 -4.37 -8.75 32.52
CA ASN A 101 -3.71 -9.55 33.55
C ASN A 101 -2.75 -10.47 32.79
N GLY A 102 -1.46 -10.38 33.12
CA GLY A 102 -0.40 -10.93 32.28
C GLY A 102 -0.22 -12.44 32.39
N GLY A 103 0.61 -12.98 31.48
CA GLY A 103 1.25 -14.27 31.64
C GLY A 103 0.34 -15.49 31.46
N ASN A 104 -0.21 -15.70 30.27
CA ASN A 104 -0.40 -17.01 29.63
C ASN A 104 -0.86 -16.86 28.17
N ASN A 105 -0.49 -17.81 27.31
CA ASN A 105 -0.74 -17.86 25.86
C ASN A 105 -2.10 -17.28 25.41
N ILE A 106 -2.10 -16.03 24.91
CA ILE A 106 -3.29 -15.39 24.32
C ILE A 106 -3.54 -15.90 22.88
N TYR A 107 -2.52 -16.46 22.21
CA TYR A 107 -2.56 -16.98 20.84
C TYR A 107 -3.51 -18.17 20.58
N ASN A 108 -4.30 -18.61 21.57
CA ASN A 108 -5.30 -19.68 21.43
C ASN A 108 -6.71 -19.28 21.91
N GLN A 109 -6.98 -18.01 22.22
CA GLN A 109 -8.37 -17.54 22.32
C GLN A 109 -8.87 -17.23 20.91
N GLY A 110 -9.43 -18.26 20.27
CA GLY A 110 -9.81 -18.26 18.87
C GLY A 110 -10.81 -17.18 18.48
N THR A 111 -10.95 -17.01 17.17
CA THR A 111 -11.89 -16.09 16.51
C THR A 111 -13.37 -16.44 16.74
N ASP A 112 -13.68 -17.37 17.64
CA ASP A 112 -15.01 -17.92 17.93
C ASP A 112 -15.93 -17.01 18.76
N SER A 113 -15.42 -15.89 19.31
CA SER A 113 -16.18 -15.01 20.23
C SER A 113 -16.35 -13.56 19.76
N PHE A 114 -16.33 -13.33 18.43
CA PHE A 114 -17.02 -12.17 17.89
C PHE A 114 -18.53 -12.42 18.00
N GLU A 115 -19.25 -11.62 18.79
CA GLU A 115 -20.72 -11.64 18.82
C GLU A 115 -21.27 -11.17 17.46
N LEU A 116 -21.40 -12.09 16.51
CA LEU A 116 -21.99 -11.89 15.18
C LEU A 116 -23.50 -11.55 15.22
N GLY A 117 -24.09 -11.48 16.42
CA GLY A 117 -25.52 -11.61 16.62
C GLY A 117 -26.03 -12.91 16.00
N ASN A 118 -27.29 -12.91 15.55
CA ASN A 118 -27.87 -14.07 14.85
C ASN A 118 -27.42 -14.21 13.38
N SER A 119 -26.32 -13.56 12.94
CA SER A 119 -25.83 -13.67 11.55
C SER A 119 -24.82 -14.81 11.41
N ARG A 120 -25.03 -15.71 10.45
CA ARG A 120 -24.07 -16.80 10.15
C ARG A 120 -22.76 -16.23 9.58
N ARG A 121 -21.63 -16.79 10.04
CA ARG A 121 -20.30 -16.48 9.50
C ARG A 121 -20.07 -17.34 8.27
N ARG A 122 -20.26 -16.73 7.09
CA ARG A 122 -20.09 -17.43 5.82
C ARG A 122 -18.62 -17.70 5.54
N LEU A 123 -17.79 -16.65 5.49
CA LEU A 123 -16.37 -16.76 5.18
C LEU A 123 -15.53 -15.79 6.02
N SER A 124 -14.39 -16.28 6.50
CA SER A 124 -13.31 -15.54 7.13
C SER A 124 -12.01 -16.05 6.52
N VAL A 125 -11.26 -15.21 5.83
CA VAL A 125 -9.89 -15.48 5.39
C VAL A 125 -8.98 -14.43 6.00
N THR A 126 -7.86 -14.85 6.59
CA THR A 126 -6.84 -13.96 7.16
C THR A 126 -5.45 -14.44 6.78
N GLY A 127 -4.54 -13.51 6.50
CA GLY A 127 -3.13 -13.84 6.29
C GLY A 127 -2.44 -14.27 7.59
N MET A 128 -1.36 -15.04 7.45
CA MET A 128 -0.52 -15.52 8.54
C MET A 128 0.96 -15.26 8.25
N LEU A 129 1.72 -14.96 9.31
CA LEU A 129 3.18 -14.92 9.23
C LEU A 129 3.74 -16.30 8.86
N SER A 130 4.58 -16.34 7.83
CA SER A 130 5.36 -17.53 7.52
C SER A 130 6.43 -17.75 8.59
N GLN A 131 6.52 -18.97 9.12
CA GLN A 131 7.60 -19.41 10.03
C GLN A 131 8.81 -19.97 9.27
N ARG A 132 8.82 -19.87 7.93
CA ARG A 132 9.91 -20.33 7.05
C ARG A 132 10.22 -19.31 5.96
N THR A 133 11.40 -19.43 5.36
CA THR A 133 11.72 -18.78 4.09
C THR A 133 10.67 -19.13 3.03
N GLN A 134 10.22 -18.10 2.31
CA GLN A 134 9.23 -18.20 1.24
C GLN A 134 9.91 -18.04 -0.11
N GLU A 135 9.46 -18.83 -1.09
CA GLU A 135 9.88 -18.73 -2.49
C GLU A 135 9.30 -17.49 -3.18
N THR A 136 9.90 -17.14 -4.31
CA THR A 136 9.45 -16.08 -5.21
C THR A 136 8.06 -16.38 -5.76
N PHE A 137 7.13 -15.42 -5.69
CA PHE A 137 5.71 -15.56 -6.08
C PHE A 137 4.91 -16.61 -5.28
N GLU A 138 5.45 -17.10 -4.16
CA GLU A 138 4.75 -18.00 -3.24
C GLU A 138 3.54 -17.32 -2.59
N SER A 139 2.41 -18.03 -2.49
CA SER A 139 1.24 -17.54 -1.76
C SER A 139 1.55 -17.34 -0.28
N LYS A 140 0.98 -16.29 0.33
CA LYS A 140 0.98 -16.09 1.79
C LYS A 140 0.29 -17.30 2.45
N ALA A 141 0.74 -17.68 3.64
CA ALA A 141 0.01 -18.62 4.47
C ALA A 141 -1.30 -17.96 4.96
N GLU A 142 -2.38 -18.72 5.07
CA GLU A 142 -3.72 -18.19 5.38
C GLU A 142 -4.50 -19.11 6.32
N GLU A 143 -5.37 -18.52 7.13
CA GLU A 143 -6.38 -19.20 7.92
C GLU A 143 -7.76 -18.97 7.29
N VAL A 144 -8.50 -20.06 7.04
CA VAL A 144 -9.84 -20.03 6.43
C VAL A 144 -10.85 -20.66 7.39
N ILE A 145 -11.85 -19.88 7.82
CA ILE A 145 -12.88 -20.28 8.79
C ILE A 145 -14.27 -19.83 8.28
N GLY A 146 -15.29 -20.66 8.50
CA GLY A 146 -16.69 -20.30 8.24
C GLY A 146 -17.50 -21.46 7.66
N ASP A 147 -18.82 -21.31 7.68
CA ASP A 147 -19.76 -22.33 7.19
C ASP A 147 -19.54 -22.64 5.70
N ASP A 148 -19.08 -21.63 4.94
CA ASP A 148 -18.85 -21.68 3.50
C ASP A 148 -17.35 -21.82 3.13
N SER A 149 -16.48 -22.19 4.08
CA SER A 149 -15.01 -22.29 3.89
C SER A 149 -14.56 -23.28 2.79
N GLY A 150 -15.41 -24.24 2.42
CA GLY A 150 -15.23 -25.14 1.26
C GLY A 150 -16.26 -24.95 0.14
N ASN A 151 -17.08 -23.89 0.18
CA ASN A 151 -18.19 -23.68 -0.73
C ASN A 151 -17.77 -22.85 -1.95
N SER A 152 -17.58 -23.53 -3.09
CA SER A 152 -17.17 -22.87 -4.34
C SER A 152 -18.15 -21.77 -4.81
N GLU A 153 -19.42 -21.81 -4.43
CA GLU A 153 -20.41 -20.81 -4.88
C GLU A 153 -20.24 -19.46 -4.17
N LEU A 154 -19.75 -19.43 -2.92
CA LEU A 154 -19.33 -18.17 -2.30
C LEU A 154 -17.99 -17.68 -2.79
N GLN A 155 -17.05 -18.60 -3.02
CA GLN A 155 -15.74 -18.27 -3.56
C GLN A 155 -15.85 -17.69 -4.99
N ARG A 156 -16.91 -18.01 -5.75
CA ARG A 156 -17.19 -17.36 -7.04
C ARG A 156 -17.44 -15.85 -6.94
N GLY A 157 -17.94 -15.37 -5.80
CA GLY A 157 -18.16 -13.93 -5.57
C GLY A 157 -16.93 -13.18 -5.04
N ILE A 158 -15.94 -13.88 -4.48
CA ILE A 158 -14.74 -13.27 -3.87
C ILE A 158 -13.49 -14.03 -4.30
N GLY A 159 -12.63 -13.38 -5.08
CA GLY A 159 -11.31 -13.87 -5.43
C GLY A 159 -10.23 -13.07 -4.73
N TYR A 160 -9.14 -13.71 -4.31
CA TYR A 160 -8.03 -13.03 -3.67
C TYR A 160 -6.68 -13.71 -3.91
N VAL A 161 -5.62 -12.90 -3.89
CA VAL A 161 -4.23 -13.35 -4.01
C VAL A 161 -3.42 -12.50 -3.04
N CYS A 162 -2.45 -13.10 -2.36
CA CYS A 162 -1.39 -12.42 -1.64
C CYS A 162 -0.11 -13.22 -1.89
N ARG A 163 0.83 -12.70 -2.68
CA ARG A 163 2.02 -13.44 -3.16
C ARG A 163 3.31 -12.68 -2.87
N LYS A 164 4.35 -13.43 -2.51
CA LYS A 164 5.68 -12.87 -2.22
C LYS A 164 6.32 -12.28 -3.49
N GLY A 165 6.91 -11.10 -3.37
CA GLY A 165 7.73 -10.45 -4.38
C GLY A 165 9.05 -11.17 -4.71
N LEU A 166 9.83 -10.56 -5.58
CA LEU A 166 11.24 -10.92 -5.81
C LEU A 166 12.11 -10.08 -4.88
N LYS A 167 11.95 -10.33 -3.57
CA LYS A 167 12.68 -9.67 -2.47
C LYS A 167 13.43 -10.74 -1.68
N PRO A 168 14.75 -10.94 -1.90
CA PRO A 168 15.51 -12.03 -1.25
C PRO A 168 15.60 -11.87 0.28
N GLU A 169 15.91 -10.65 0.73
CA GLU A 169 16.18 -10.32 2.14
C GLU A 169 14.92 -10.09 3.00
N SER A 170 13.72 -10.14 2.39
CA SER A 170 12.45 -9.89 3.08
C SER A 170 11.47 -11.07 2.92
N PRO A 171 10.64 -11.39 3.93
CA PRO A 171 9.46 -12.23 3.74
C PRO A 171 8.38 -11.47 2.96
N ASN A 172 7.25 -12.11 2.65
CA ASN A 172 6.08 -11.39 2.15
C ASN A 172 5.52 -10.48 3.26
N GLN A 173 5.61 -9.16 3.03
CA GLN A 173 5.22 -8.12 3.97
C GLN A 173 3.76 -7.67 3.81
N ASP A 174 3.12 -7.95 2.67
CA ASP A 174 1.67 -7.78 2.50
C ASP A 174 0.90 -8.70 3.44
N ASP A 175 -0.19 -8.19 4.00
CA ASP A 175 -1.14 -8.99 4.77
C ASP A 175 -2.58 -8.53 4.50
N PHE A 176 -3.57 -9.35 4.85
CA PHE A 176 -4.96 -9.11 4.46
C PHE A 176 -5.98 -9.83 5.35
N PHE A 177 -7.22 -9.35 5.30
CA PHE A 177 -8.39 -10.10 5.75
C PHE A 177 -9.60 -9.93 4.83
N ILE A 178 -10.47 -10.94 4.87
CA ILE A 178 -11.77 -10.98 4.20
C ILE A 178 -12.77 -11.58 5.19
N LEU A 179 -13.72 -10.78 5.69
CA LEU A 179 -14.82 -11.24 6.53
C LEU A 179 -16.14 -11.03 5.80
N LYS A 180 -16.85 -12.11 5.46
CA LYS A 180 -18.15 -12.07 4.79
C LYS A 180 -19.22 -12.79 5.62
N THR A 181 -20.36 -12.13 5.78
CA THR A 181 -21.60 -12.73 6.27
C THR A 181 -22.69 -12.64 5.20
N GLU A 182 -23.90 -13.09 5.51
CA GLU A 182 -25.09 -12.82 4.68
C GLU A 182 -25.33 -11.31 4.51
N ASN A 183 -25.19 -10.52 5.59
CA ASN A 183 -25.74 -9.16 5.70
C ASN A 183 -24.71 -8.03 5.54
N TRP A 184 -23.41 -8.35 5.57
CA TRP A 184 -22.31 -7.39 5.48
C TRP A 184 -21.00 -8.06 5.03
N GLY A 185 -20.03 -7.24 4.63
CA GLY A 185 -18.64 -7.64 4.39
C GLY A 185 -17.67 -6.63 5.01
N LEU A 186 -16.53 -7.09 5.51
CA LEU A 186 -15.42 -6.25 5.97
C LEU A 186 -14.14 -6.79 5.34
N TYR A 187 -13.44 -5.96 4.59
CA TYR A 187 -12.28 -6.34 3.78
C TYR A 187 -11.10 -5.43 4.11
N GLY A 188 -9.88 -5.96 4.08
CA GLY A 188 -8.68 -5.20 4.40
C GLY A 188 -7.45 -5.70 3.67
N VAL A 189 -6.65 -4.77 3.13
CA VAL A 189 -5.32 -5.01 2.55
C VAL A 189 -4.31 -4.09 3.25
N PHE A 190 -3.14 -4.65 3.59
CA PHE A 190 -2.09 -4.04 4.38
C PHE A 190 -0.72 -4.38 3.76
N ASP A 191 -0.27 -3.57 2.80
CA ASP A 191 1.13 -3.61 2.37
C ASP A 191 2.02 -3.12 3.53
N GLY A 192 3.04 -3.90 3.87
CA GLY A 192 3.93 -3.66 5.01
C GLY A 192 5.35 -3.34 4.54
N HIS A 193 5.97 -2.32 5.13
CA HIS A 193 7.28 -1.83 4.67
C HIS A 193 8.26 -1.60 5.82
N GLY A 194 9.54 -1.47 5.45
CA GLY A 194 10.65 -1.38 6.40
C GLY A 194 11.02 -2.74 7.01
N PRO A 195 12.04 -2.79 7.91
CA PRO A 195 12.65 -4.04 8.37
C PRO A 195 11.67 -5.03 9.02
N PHE A 196 10.66 -4.51 9.74
CA PHE A 196 9.63 -5.31 10.42
C PHE A 196 8.24 -5.10 9.82
N GLY A 197 8.13 -4.66 8.56
CA GLY A 197 6.84 -4.36 7.93
C GLY A 197 5.86 -5.54 7.92
N HIS A 198 6.37 -6.77 7.87
CA HIS A 198 5.57 -7.99 7.95
C HIS A 198 4.99 -8.24 9.35
N ASP A 199 5.71 -7.91 10.43
CA ASP A 199 5.19 -7.96 11.79
C ASP A 199 4.15 -6.86 12.02
N VAL A 200 4.41 -5.66 11.49
CA VAL A 200 3.48 -4.51 11.59
C VAL A 200 2.18 -4.80 10.84
N SER A 201 2.22 -5.20 9.57
CA SER A 201 1.02 -5.51 8.78
C SER A 201 0.22 -6.67 9.40
N ASN A 202 0.90 -7.74 9.87
CA ASN A 202 0.24 -8.87 10.52
C ASN A 202 -0.37 -8.51 11.89
N PHE A 203 0.27 -7.65 12.69
CA PHE A 203 -0.29 -7.16 13.95
C PHE A 203 -1.56 -6.33 13.69
N ILE A 204 -1.50 -5.40 12.72
CA ILE A 204 -2.59 -4.48 12.41
C ILE A 204 -3.79 -5.20 11.80
N GLN A 205 -3.60 -6.10 10.82
CA GLN A 205 -4.71 -6.82 10.19
C GLN A 205 -5.48 -7.70 11.21
N LYS A 206 -4.78 -8.28 12.19
CA LYS A 206 -5.41 -9.12 13.24
C LYS A 206 -6.27 -8.31 14.20
N ASP A 207 -5.85 -7.11 14.58
CA ASP A 207 -6.56 -6.31 15.58
C ASP A 207 -7.67 -5.43 14.96
N MET A 208 -7.51 -5.01 13.70
CA MET A 208 -8.42 -4.08 13.04
C MET A 208 -9.90 -4.56 12.99
N PRO A 209 -10.23 -5.82 12.63
CA PRO A 209 -11.62 -6.29 12.67
C PRO A 209 -12.22 -6.27 14.08
N ALA A 210 -11.41 -6.55 15.10
CA ALA A 210 -11.85 -6.56 16.49
C ALA A 210 -12.11 -5.15 17.04
N LEU A 211 -11.34 -4.16 16.59
CA LEU A 211 -11.57 -2.75 16.90
C LEU A 211 -12.87 -2.22 16.28
N ILE A 212 -13.15 -2.62 15.03
CA ILE A 212 -14.35 -2.18 14.30
C ILE A 212 -15.60 -2.89 14.85
N LEU A 213 -15.63 -4.22 14.81
CA LEU A 213 -16.86 -5.00 15.01
C LEU A 213 -17.34 -5.07 16.47
N LYS A 214 -16.48 -4.75 17.44
CA LYS A 214 -16.86 -4.66 18.87
C LYS A 214 -17.51 -3.31 19.24
N ASP A 215 -17.38 -2.28 18.41
CA ASP A 215 -18.07 -1.01 18.66
C ASP A 215 -19.53 -1.10 18.21
N LYS A 216 -20.48 -0.89 19.13
CA LYS A 216 -21.92 -1.00 18.85
C LYS A 216 -22.42 -0.04 17.76
N GLN A 217 -21.64 0.99 17.42
CA GLN A 217 -21.96 1.96 16.40
C GLN A 217 -21.42 1.60 14.99
N TRP A 218 -20.74 0.46 14.80
CA TRP A 218 -20.06 0.14 13.51
C TRP A 218 -20.97 0.14 12.27
N LYS A 219 -22.30 -0.01 12.42
CA LYS A 219 -23.28 0.17 11.33
C LYS A 219 -23.84 1.59 11.22
N THR A 220 -24.06 2.26 12.36
CA THR A 220 -24.78 3.54 12.44
C THR A 220 -23.87 4.75 12.27
N HIS A 221 -22.65 4.69 12.80
CA HIS A 221 -21.61 5.71 12.68
C HIS A 221 -20.28 5.07 12.19
N PRO A 222 -20.27 4.37 11.04
CA PRO A 222 -19.11 3.62 10.57
C PRO A 222 -17.88 4.50 10.34
N GLN A 223 -18.07 5.77 9.95
CA GLN A 223 -16.96 6.71 9.74
C GLN A 223 -16.20 6.98 11.04
N ASP A 224 -16.91 7.27 12.14
CA ASP A 224 -16.30 7.53 13.45
C ASP A 224 -15.63 6.26 14.01
N VAL A 225 -16.26 5.09 13.83
CA VAL A 225 -15.70 3.80 14.25
C VAL A 225 -14.45 3.42 13.45
N LEU A 226 -14.44 3.61 12.13
CA LEU A 226 -13.27 3.36 11.29
C LEU A 226 -12.12 4.32 11.63
N HIS A 227 -12.40 5.60 11.83
CA HIS A 227 -11.41 6.57 12.29
C HIS A 227 -10.80 6.13 13.63
N TYR A 228 -11.65 5.80 14.63
CA TYR A 228 -11.18 5.31 15.92
C TYR A 228 -10.35 4.03 15.79
N ALA A 229 -10.77 3.08 14.94
CA ALA A 229 -10.05 1.82 14.74
C ALA A 229 -8.62 2.03 14.23
N PHE A 230 -8.40 2.90 13.25
CA PHE A 230 -7.06 3.20 12.74
C PHE A 230 -6.16 3.82 13.82
N ILE A 231 -6.66 4.83 14.54
CA ILE A 231 -5.92 5.49 15.62
C ILE A 231 -5.63 4.50 16.75
N LYS A 232 -6.59 3.66 17.13
CA LYS A 232 -6.43 2.72 18.24
C LYS A 232 -5.54 1.53 17.87
N ALA A 233 -5.57 1.05 16.63
CA ALA A 233 -4.66 0.04 16.12
C ALA A 233 -3.21 0.55 16.17
N ASN A 234 -2.98 1.77 15.69
CA ASN A 234 -1.65 2.41 15.75
C ASN A 234 -1.17 2.65 17.20
N GLN A 235 -2.07 3.02 18.12
CA GLN A 235 -1.73 3.11 19.55
C GLN A 235 -1.36 1.73 20.11
N ARG A 236 -2.14 0.69 19.82
CA ARG A 236 -1.89 -0.68 20.32
C ARG A 236 -0.60 -1.28 19.77
N LEU A 237 -0.24 -0.96 18.52
CA LEU A 237 1.05 -1.32 17.94
C LEU A 237 2.21 -0.72 18.74
N GLN A 238 2.14 0.58 19.07
CA GLN A 238 3.14 1.25 19.90
C GLN A 238 3.18 0.69 21.32
N GLU A 239 2.02 0.44 21.94
CA GLU A 239 1.91 -0.21 23.26
C GLU A 239 2.56 -1.61 23.24
N HIS A 240 2.25 -2.44 22.23
CA HIS A 240 2.84 -3.77 22.07
C HIS A 240 4.35 -3.73 21.86
N VAL A 241 4.85 -2.89 20.95
CA VAL A 241 6.31 -2.75 20.69
C VAL A 241 7.07 -2.34 21.96
N LEU A 242 6.50 -1.42 22.75
CA LEU A 242 7.08 -0.99 24.03
C LEU A 242 7.01 -2.07 25.13
N GLU A 243 5.98 -2.92 25.13
CA GLU A 243 5.78 -3.98 26.12
C GLU A 243 6.59 -5.25 25.81
N THR A 244 6.71 -5.63 24.54
CA THR A 244 7.34 -6.91 24.14
C THR A 244 8.76 -6.76 23.61
N ASN A 245 9.11 -5.61 23.02
CA ASN A 245 10.39 -5.36 22.33
C ASN A 245 10.75 -6.48 21.33
N GLN A 246 9.75 -7.08 20.67
CA GLN A 246 9.95 -8.17 19.69
C GLN A 246 10.35 -7.64 18.30
N PHE A 247 9.83 -6.47 17.90
CA PHE A 247 10.10 -5.80 16.63
C PHE A 247 10.00 -4.27 16.81
N ASP A 248 10.38 -3.48 15.80
CA ASP A 248 10.34 -2.01 15.84
C ASP A 248 9.37 -1.40 14.80
N CYS A 249 8.68 -0.33 15.20
CA CYS A 249 7.77 0.47 14.36
C CYS A 249 8.20 1.94 14.21
N SER A 250 9.50 2.25 14.35
CA SER A 250 10.06 3.59 14.12
C SER A 250 10.33 3.84 12.63
N LEU A 251 10.85 2.83 11.94
CA LEU A 251 11.14 2.79 10.50
C LEU A 251 10.47 1.61 9.78
N SER A 252 9.52 0.95 10.47
CA SER A 252 8.62 -0.04 9.87
C SER A 252 7.19 0.44 10.01
N GLY A 253 6.38 0.19 8.99
CA GLY A 253 5.00 0.61 8.93
C GLY A 253 4.18 -0.27 8.01
N THR A 254 2.93 0.13 7.80
CA THR A 254 2.04 -0.51 6.84
C THR A 254 1.03 0.50 6.29
N THR A 255 0.70 0.35 5.01
CA THR A 255 -0.56 0.87 4.46
C THR A 255 -1.74 0.18 5.15
N ALA A 256 -2.93 0.75 5.05
CA ALA A 256 -4.14 0.04 5.43
C ALA A 256 -5.27 0.55 4.57
N THR A 257 -5.91 -0.32 3.78
CA THR A 257 -7.13 0.01 3.03
C THR A 257 -8.24 -0.92 3.47
N VAL A 258 -9.20 -0.38 4.21
CA VAL A 258 -10.29 -1.13 4.84
C VAL A 258 -11.63 -0.71 4.24
N ILE A 259 -12.48 -1.69 3.93
CA ILE A 259 -13.80 -1.48 3.33
C ILE A 259 -14.86 -2.18 4.17
N LEU A 260 -15.80 -1.40 4.68
CA LEU A 260 -17.05 -1.88 5.23
C LEU A 260 -18.14 -1.85 4.14
N HIS A 261 -18.64 -3.01 3.76
CA HIS A 261 -19.73 -3.19 2.80
C HIS A 261 -21.02 -3.58 3.53
N LEU A 262 -22.07 -2.80 3.31
CA LEU A 262 -23.42 -2.99 3.85
C LEU A 262 -24.43 -3.20 2.68
N PRO A 263 -24.53 -4.42 2.12
CA PRO A 263 -25.38 -4.71 0.96
C PRO A 263 -26.85 -4.32 1.15
N LEU A 264 -27.42 -4.53 2.35
CA LEU A 264 -28.82 -4.20 2.64
C LEU A 264 -29.13 -2.69 2.58
N GLU A 265 -28.10 -1.85 2.67
CA GLU A 265 -28.17 -0.41 2.56
C GLU A 265 -27.64 0.09 1.20
N ASN A 266 -27.18 -0.83 0.34
CA ASN A 266 -26.40 -0.55 -0.86
C ASN A 266 -25.24 0.43 -0.57
N ARG A 267 -24.57 0.29 0.58
CA ARG A 267 -23.61 1.28 1.08
C ARG A 267 -22.23 0.68 1.28
N ILE A 268 -21.20 1.43 0.88
CA ILE A 268 -19.79 1.15 1.15
C ILE A 268 -19.21 2.31 1.95
N VAL A 269 -18.41 2.00 2.96
CA VAL A 269 -17.57 2.98 3.67
C VAL A 269 -16.13 2.51 3.58
N THR A 270 -15.26 3.33 3.00
CA THR A 270 -13.82 3.06 2.93
C THR A 270 -13.08 3.92 3.94
N ALA A 271 -12.01 3.37 4.51
CA ALA A 271 -11.05 4.11 5.33
C ALA A 271 -9.65 3.65 4.94
N HIS A 272 -8.73 4.58 4.66
CA HIS A 272 -7.38 4.20 4.26
C HIS A 272 -6.25 5.14 4.70
N VAL A 273 -5.05 4.58 4.81
CA VAL A 273 -3.75 5.28 4.83
C VAL A 273 -2.77 4.60 3.88
N GLY A 274 -1.82 5.37 3.36
CA GLY A 274 -0.87 4.91 2.35
C GLY A 274 -1.44 4.95 0.93
N ASP A 275 -0.94 4.05 0.09
CA ASP A 275 -1.18 3.97 -1.35
C ASP A 275 -1.51 2.56 -1.88
N SER A 276 -1.80 1.61 -0.98
CA SER A 276 -2.81 0.59 -1.29
C SER A 276 -4.11 1.28 -1.72
N ARG A 277 -4.73 0.83 -2.81
CA ARG A 277 -5.91 1.48 -3.41
C ARG A 277 -7.10 0.53 -3.52
N SER A 278 -8.30 1.09 -3.44
CA SER A 278 -9.54 0.43 -3.83
C SER A 278 -10.24 1.14 -4.98
N VAL A 279 -10.80 0.35 -5.88
CA VAL A 279 -11.47 0.78 -7.12
C VAL A 279 -12.81 0.08 -7.25
N LEU A 280 -13.85 0.79 -7.64
CA LEU A 280 -15.15 0.23 -8.00
C LEU A 280 -15.26 0.14 -9.53
N ALA A 281 -15.57 -1.05 -10.04
CA ALA A 281 -15.93 -1.24 -11.44
C ALA A 281 -17.43 -0.96 -11.62
N ARG A 282 -17.75 0.07 -12.41
CA ARG A 282 -19.12 0.50 -12.71
C ARG A 282 -19.39 0.39 -14.20
N TRP A 283 -20.50 -0.25 -14.60
CA TRP A 283 -20.94 -0.22 -15.99
C TRP A 283 -21.23 1.22 -16.42
N SER A 284 -20.53 1.64 -17.48
CA SER A 284 -20.81 2.87 -18.20
C SER A 284 -22.30 3.00 -18.52
N ARG A 285 -22.79 4.22 -18.73
CA ARG A 285 -24.20 4.48 -19.10
C ARG A 285 -24.68 3.68 -20.33
N SER A 286 -23.76 3.21 -21.18
CA SER A 286 -24.05 2.38 -22.36
C SER A 286 -24.28 0.89 -22.05
N GLY A 287 -23.85 0.41 -20.88
CA GLY A 287 -23.82 -1.01 -20.52
C GLY A 287 -22.80 -1.85 -21.30
N ARG A 288 -21.81 -1.23 -21.97
CA ARG A 288 -20.86 -1.92 -22.87
C ARG A 288 -19.46 -2.07 -22.32
N VAL A 289 -19.03 -1.14 -21.47
CA VAL A 289 -17.70 -1.11 -20.84
C VAL A 289 -17.86 -0.83 -19.36
N LEU A 290 -16.95 -1.36 -18.55
CA LEU A 290 -16.77 -1.01 -17.15
C LEU A 290 -15.83 0.19 -17.05
N GLU A 291 -16.18 1.15 -16.21
CA GLU A 291 -15.41 2.33 -15.88
C GLU A 291 -14.88 2.17 -14.45
N ALA A 292 -13.58 2.43 -14.25
CA ALA A 292 -12.98 2.45 -12.94
C ALA A 292 -13.35 3.74 -12.19
N VAL A 293 -13.82 3.59 -10.95
CA VAL A 293 -14.13 4.67 -10.02
C VAL A 293 -13.29 4.45 -8.76
N ASP A 294 -12.22 5.23 -8.60
CA ASP A 294 -11.35 5.14 -7.42
C ASP A 294 -12.15 5.44 -6.14
N LEU A 295 -12.18 4.49 -5.19
CA LEU A 295 -12.84 4.62 -3.89
C LEU A 295 -11.90 5.22 -2.83
N THR A 296 -10.60 5.21 -3.10
CA THR A 296 -9.54 5.79 -2.28
C THR A 296 -8.53 6.50 -3.18
N ASN A 297 -7.86 7.53 -2.66
CA ASN A 297 -6.82 8.27 -3.38
C ASN A 297 -5.49 8.12 -2.63
N ASP A 298 -4.42 7.78 -3.35
CA ASP A 298 -3.10 7.54 -2.77
C ASP A 298 -2.58 8.74 -1.97
N HIS A 299 -2.06 8.48 -0.77
CA HIS A 299 -1.42 9.49 0.07
C HIS A 299 0.01 9.79 -0.42
N LYS A 300 0.16 10.27 -1.66
CA LYS A 300 1.49 10.60 -2.22
C LYS A 300 2.05 11.89 -1.60
N PRO A 301 3.34 11.95 -1.19
CA PRO A 301 3.94 13.11 -0.50
C PRO A 301 3.89 14.44 -1.26
N ASN A 302 3.75 14.41 -2.59
CA ASN A 302 3.65 15.62 -3.41
C ASN A 302 2.22 16.13 -3.62
N SER A 303 1.19 15.43 -3.15
CA SER A 303 -0.20 15.90 -3.14
C SER A 303 -0.32 17.16 -2.27
N GLU A 304 -1.12 18.14 -2.70
CA GLU A 304 -1.11 19.50 -2.14
C GLU A 304 -1.43 19.56 -0.63
N SER A 305 -2.42 18.80 -0.15
CA SER A 305 -2.75 18.70 1.28
C SER A 305 -1.61 18.05 2.08
N GLU A 306 -1.10 16.93 1.58
CA GLU A 306 -0.10 16.09 2.22
C GLU A 306 1.23 16.83 2.34
N LYS A 307 1.69 17.42 1.23
CA LYS A 307 2.90 18.25 1.15
C LYS A 307 2.82 19.44 2.10
N ARG A 308 1.66 20.08 2.21
CA ARG A 308 1.45 21.20 3.14
C ARG A 308 1.55 20.75 4.59
N ARG A 309 0.96 19.60 4.96
CA ARG A 309 1.10 19.00 6.29
C ARG A 309 2.55 18.66 6.60
N ILE A 310 3.25 17.99 5.69
CA ILE A 310 4.67 17.60 5.82
C ILE A 310 5.56 18.83 6.07
N ILE A 311 5.41 19.88 5.25
CA ILE A 311 6.20 21.11 5.40
C ILE A 311 5.86 21.84 6.72
N ALA A 312 4.57 21.90 7.10
CA ALA A 312 4.14 22.52 8.35
C ALA A 312 4.66 21.77 9.59
N ALA A 313 4.81 20.44 9.53
CA ALA A 313 5.43 19.63 10.56
C ALA A 313 6.97 19.76 10.62
N GLY A 314 7.60 20.45 9.67
CA GLY A 314 9.05 20.58 9.57
C GLY A 314 9.75 19.48 8.75
N GLY A 315 8.98 18.61 8.10
CA GLY A 315 9.47 17.63 7.14
C GLY A 315 9.83 18.23 5.77
N GLN A 316 10.34 17.38 4.88
CA GLN A 316 10.72 17.72 3.52
C GLN A 316 10.17 16.68 2.53
N VAL A 317 9.63 17.17 1.41
CA VAL A 317 9.23 16.36 0.26
C VAL A 317 10.27 16.52 -0.84
N LYS A 318 10.95 15.44 -1.23
CA LYS A 318 11.93 15.40 -2.32
C LYS A 318 11.89 14.07 -3.06
N ARG A 319 12.34 14.04 -4.31
CA ARG A 319 12.73 12.80 -5.00
C ARG A 319 14.22 12.56 -4.75
N ILE A 320 14.63 11.30 -4.68
CA ILE A 320 16.05 10.93 -4.77
C ILE A 320 16.42 10.93 -6.26
N GLU A 321 17.69 11.20 -6.59
CA GLU A 321 18.13 11.13 -7.98
C GLU A 321 18.01 9.70 -8.52
N GLY A 322 17.41 9.53 -9.69
CA GLY A 322 17.10 8.22 -10.27
C GLY A 322 15.84 7.54 -9.74
N ASP A 323 15.15 8.13 -8.75
CA ASP A 323 13.93 7.58 -8.15
C ASP A 323 12.67 8.29 -8.68
N ILE A 324 11.60 7.52 -8.88
CA ILE A 324 10.33 7.97 -9.47
C ILE A 324 9.44 8.68 -8.42
N PRO A 325 9.05 8.04 -7.30
CA PRO A 325 8.19 8.63 -6.28
C PRO A 325 8.85 9.80 -5.53
N TYR A 326 8.01 10.77 -5.14
CA TYR A 326 8.37 11.71 -4.09
C TYR A 326 8.32 11.00 -2.72
N ARG A 327 9.27 11.33 -1.85
CA ARG A 327 9.38 10.74 -0.51
C ARG A 327 9.35 11.79 0.60
N VAL A 328 8.91 11.38 1.78
CA VAL A 328 8.94 12.16 3.03
C VAL A 328 10.26 11.93 3.76
N PHE A 329 10.90 13.03 4.17
CA PHE A 329 12.11 13.02 4.97
C PHE A 329 12.02 14.00 6.12
N ILE A 330 12.76 13.72 7.19
CA ILE A 330 13.08 14.70 8.21
C ILE A 330 14.07 15.71 7.58
N LYS A 331 13.85 17.00 7.80
CA LYS A 331 14.65 18.06 7.20
C LYS A 331 16.14 17.90 7.55
N GLY A 332 16.98 17.92 6.51
CA GLY A 332 18.43 17.72 6.65
C GLY A 332 18.86 16.25 6.79
N LYS A 333 17.94 15.28 6.75
CA LYS A 333 18.22 13.85 6.87
C LYS A 333 17.80 13.07 5.61
N MET A 334 18.21 11.80 5.54
CA MET A 334 17.84 10.84 4.48
C MET A 334 16.83 9.78 4.93
N TYR A 335 16.25 9.93 6.13
CA TYR A 335 15.19 9.06 6.67
C TYR A 335 13.91 9.87 7.04
N PRO A 336 12.72 9.23 7.13
CA PRO A 336 12.46 7.82 6.82
C PRO A 336 12.57 7.48 5.32
N GLY A 337 12.38 8.45 4.41
CA GLY A 337 12.42 8.17 2.97
C GLY A 337 11.17 7.42 2.47
N LEU A 338 10.03 7.65 3.12
CA LEU A 338 8.79 6.94 2.83
C LEU A 338 8.11 7.49 1.57
N ALA A 339 7.68 6.62 0.64
CA ALA A 339 7.05 7.00 -0.63
C ALA A 339 5.57 7.43 -0.50
N MET A 340 5.00 7.26 0.69
CA MET A 340 3.66 7.67 1.11
C MET A 340 3.73 8.67 2.28
N SER A 341 2.66 9.43 2.52
CA SER A 341 2.57 10.48 3.53
C SER A 341 1.69 10.14 4.74
N ARG A 342 1.05 8.97 4.74
CA ARG A 342 0.27 8.42 5.85
C ARG A 342 0.52 6.92 5.94
N ALA A 343 0.64 6.39 7.15
CA ALA A 343 0.90 4.98 7.43
C ALA A 343 0.56 4.68 8.90
N ILE A 344 0.29 3.40 9.21
CA ILE A 344 0.28 2.90 10.58
C ILE A 344 1.69 2.38 10.90
N GLY A 345 2.23 2.67 12.09
CA GLY A 345 3.67 2.57 12.34
C GLY A 345 4.42 3.84 11.92
N ASP A 346 5.65 3.70 11.40
CA ASP A 346 6.55 4.80 10.99
C ASP A 346 6.67 5.94 12.01
N THR A 347 6.74 5.60 13.30
CA THR A 347 6.62 6.57 14.39
C THR A 347 7.73 7.63 14.39
N LEU A 348 8.90 7.34 13.80
CA LEU A 348 9.96 8.34 13.59
C LEU A 348 9.56 9.39 12.55
N GLY A 349 8.73 9.00 11.57
CA GLY A 349 8.19 9.85 10.51
C GLY A 349 7.17 10.90 10.98
N TYR A 350 6.61 10.77 12.19
CA TYR A 350 5.61 11.72 12.71
C TYR A 350 6.18 13.14 12.87
N GLN A 351 7.47 13.26 13.19
CA GLN A 351 8.17 14.56 13.23
C GLN A 351 8.37 15.20 11.84
N ALA A 352 8.04 14.48 10.77
CA ALA A 352 8.03 14.97 9.38
C ALA A 352 6.60 15.02 8.79
N GLY A 353 5.56 14.83 9.62
CA GLY A 353 4.16 14.92 9.19
C GLY A 353 3.57 13.67 8.53
N ILE A 354 4.22 12.50 8.68
CA ILE A 354 3.54 11.21 8.47
C ILE A 354 2.52 11.01 9.61
N ILE A 355 1.34 10.48 9.29
CA ILE A 355 0.23 10.34 10.24
C ILE A 355 -0.54 9.03 10.03
N PRO A 356 -1.18 8.48 11.08
CA PRO A 356 -2.06 7.31 11.00
C PRO A 356 -3.54 7.67 10.76
N GLU A 357 -3.91 8.96 10.73
CA GLU A 357 -5.30 9.38 10.51
C GLU A 357 -5.77 9.04 9.07
N PRO A 358 -6.81 8.20 8.90
CA PRO A 358 -7.29 7.79 7.59
C PRO A 358 -8.10 8.88 6.90
N ASP A 359 -8.04 8.90 5.56
CA ASP A 359 -9.13 9.47 4.77
C ASP A 359 -10.29 8.46 4.77
N ILE A 360 -11.52 8.96 4.91
CA ILE A 360 -12.74 8.13 5.00
C ILE A 360 -13.77 8.63 4.01
N ASN A 361 -14.26 7.72 3.16
CA ASN A 361 -15.26 8.02 2.13
C ASN A 361 -16.48 7.12 2.28
N THR A 362 -17.64 7.57 1.78
CA THR A 362 -18.89 6.81 1.77
C THR A 362 -19.48 6.84 0.38
N PHE A 363 -19.81 5.66 -0.16
CA PHE A 363 -20.31 5.48 -1.51
C PHE A 363 -21.64 4.72 -1.49
N GLN A 364 -22.56 5.16 -2.35
CA GLN A 364 -23.79 4.44 -2.63
C GLN A 364 -23.56 3.52 -3.84
N ILE A 365 -23.73 2.22 -3.63
CA ILE A 365 -23.81 1.20 -4.67
C ILE A 365 -25.07 1.45 -5.52
N GLN A 366 -24.92 1.32 -6.83
CA GLN A 366 -25.99 1.25 -7.82
C GLN A 366 -26.09 -0.21 -8.31
N PRO A 367 -26.98 -1.05 -7.74
CA PRO A 367 -27.02 -2.49 -8.03
C PRO A 367 -27.20 -2.86 -9.51
N GLU A 368 -27.74 -1.95 -10.31
CA GLU A 368 -27.91 -2.11 -11.75
C GLU A 368 -26.69 -1.72 -12.59
N LYS A 369 -25.59 -1.25 -11.96
CA LYS A 369 -24.36 -0.80 -12.63
C LYS A 369 -23.06 -1.26 -11.98
N ASP A 370 -23.04 -1.42 -10.66
CA ASP A 370 -21.81 -1.65 -9.91
C ASP A 370 -21.49 -3.14 -9.88
N ALA A 371 -20.39 -3.54 -10.52
CA ALA A 371 -20.09 -4.94 -10.78
C ALA A 371 -19.24 -5.58 -9.68
N PHE A 372 -18.09 -4.97 -9.37
CA PHE A 372 -17.15 -5.48 -8.36
C PHE A 372 -16.30 -4.35 -7.75
N ILE A 373 -15.77 -4.61 -6.56
CA ILE A 373 -14.73 -3.81 -5.91
C ILE A 373 -13.39 -4.52 -6.08
N LEU A 374 -12.34 -3.76 -6.36
CA LEU A 374 -10.94 -4.17 -6.22
C LEU A 374 -10.33 -3.54 -4.96
N ILE A 375 -9.44 -4.28 -4.30
CA ILE A 375 -8.54 -3.76 -3.27
C ILE A 375 -7.17 -4.39 -3.53
N CYS A 376 -6.12 -3.60 -3.76
CA CYS A 376 -4.78 -4.13 -4.02
C CYS A 376 -3.69 -3.31 -3.34
N SER A 377 -2.53 -3.93 -3.10
CA SER A 377 -1.29 -3.24 -2.73
C SER A 377 -0.67 -2.51 -3.94
N ASP A 378 0.30 -1.64 -3.70
CA ASP A 378 1.00 -0.89 -4.75
C ASP A 378 1.83 -1.79 -5.69
N GLY A 379 2.16 -3.02 -5.26
CA GLY A 379 2.63 -4.11 -6.11
C GLY A 379 1.74 -4.39 -7.34
N VAL A 380 0.47 -3.94 -7.35
CA VAL A 380 -0.35 -3.81 -8.56
C VAL A 380 -0.28 -2.39 -9.14
N TRP A 381 -0.56 -1.37 -8.32
CA TRP A 381 -0.83 0.00 -8.76
C TRP A 381 0.38 0.79 -9.28
N GLU A 382 1.60 0.33 -9.04
CA GLU A 382 2.82 0.95 -9.56
C GLU A 382 2.87 0.92 -11.10
N PHE A 383 2.44 -0.19 -11.71
CA PHE A 383 2.54 -0.42 -13.16
C PHE A 383 1.23 -0.80 -13.87
N ILE A 384 0.12 -0.85 -13.14
CA ILE A 384 -1.22 -1.09 -13.68
C ILE A 384 -2.16 0.03 -13.21
N SER A 385 -2.82 0.70 -14.16
CA SER A 385 -3.79 1.75 -13.84
C SER A 385 -5.11 1.19 -13.30
N SER A 386 -5.89 1.99 -12.55
CA SER A 386 -7.20 1.59 -12.03
C SER A 386 -8.15 1.06 -13.13
N GLN A 387 -8.15 1.68 -14.31
CA GLN A 387 -8.96 1.23 -15.45
C GLN A 387 -8.44 -0.08 -16.04
N GLU A 388 -7.13 -0.19 -16.25
CA GLU A 388 -6.51 -1.41 -16.80
C GLU A 388 -6.72 -2.62 -15.88
N ALA A 389 -6.66 -2.43 -14.56
CA ALA A 389 -7.01 -3.47 -13.60
C ALA A 389 -8.49 -3.89 -13.70
N VAL A 390 -9.40 -2.94 -13.86
CA VAL A 390 -10.83 -3.23 -14.10
C VAL A 390 -11.03 -4.00 -15.40
N ASP A 391 -10.33 -3.64 -16.47
CA ASP A 391 -10.40 -4.31 -17.78
C ASP A 391 -9.88 -5.75 -17.70
N ILE A 392 -8.73 -5.99 -17.06
CA ILE A 392 -8.15 -7.33 -16.83
C ILE A 392 -9.11 -8.24 -16.04
N ILE A 393 -9.78 -7.70 -15.02
CA ILE A 393 -10.77 -8.45 -14.23
C ILE A 393 -12.04 -8.71 -15.04
N ALA A 394 -12.47 -7.76 -15.88
CA ALA A 394 -13.61 -7.92 -16.77
C ALA A 394 -13.39 -9.06 -17.80
N GLU A 395 -12.17 -9.20 -18.33
CA GLU A 395 -11.77 -10.35 -19.18
C GLU A 395 -11.73 -11.69 -18.42
N GLY A 396 -11.71 -11.66 -17.08
CA GLY A 396 -11.93 -12.81 -16.21
C GLY A 396 -13.35 -13.37 -16.28
N GLY A 397 -14.33 -12.47 -16.37
CA GLY A 397 -15.74 -12.79 -16.22
C GLY A 397 -16.13 -13.08 -14.76
N SER A 398 -17.40 -12.82 -14.41
CA SER A 398 -17.91 -13.00 -13.04
C SER A 398 -18.10 -14.47 -12.61
N SER A 399 -17.79 -15.43 -13.48
CA SER A 399 -17.91 -16.87 -13.19
C SER A 399 -16.79 -17.41 -12.30
N ASP A 400 -15.63 -16.73 -12.25
CA ASP A 400 -14.49 -17.14 -11.44
C ASP A 400 -13.69 -15.90 -10.98
N ALA A 401 -14.07 -15.36 -9.81
CA ALA A 401 -13.35 -14.25 -9.20
C ALA A 401 -11.91 -14.60 -8.82
N GLN A 402 -11.64 -15.84 -8.43
CA GLN A 402 -10.30 -16.30 -8.01
C GLN A 402 -9.33 -16.32 -9.20
N LEU A 403 -9.76 -16.87 -10.35
CA LEU A 403 -9.00 -16.80 -11.59
C LEU A 403 -8.77 -15.36 -12.05
N SER A 404 -9.75 -14.48 -11.82
CA SER A 404 -9.61 -13.05 -12.14
C SER A 404 -8.53 -12.39 -11.29
N ALA A 405 -8.53 -12.63 -9.97
CA ALA A 405 -7.48 -12.13 -9.07
C ALA A 405 -6.08 -12.67 -9.43
N GLU A 406 -5.98 -13.95 -9.78
CA GLU A 406 -4.75 -14.59 -10.27
C GLU A 406 -4.25 -14.00 -11.59
N LYS A 407 -5.14 -13.67 -12.53
CA LYS A 407 -4.77 -12.98 -13.78
C LYS A 407 -4.13 -11.62 -13.48
N LEU A 408 -4.77 -10.79 -12.65
CA LEU A 408 -4.26 -9.47 -12.30
C LEU A 408 -2.91 -9.55 -11.56
N ALA A 409 -2.77 -10.46 -10.61
CA ALA A 409 -1.50 -10.66 -9.89
C ALA A 409 -0.34 -11.12 -10.80
N ARG A 410 -0.62 -11.95 -11.81
CA ARG A 410 0.38 -12.40 -12.81
C ARG A 410 0.75 -11.30 -13.79
N GLU A 411 -0.21 -10.47 -14.19
CA GLU A 411 0.06 -9.31 -15.03
C GLU A 411 0.90 -8.27 -14.28
N ALA A 412 0.59 -7.99 -13.01
CA ALA A 412 1.39 -7.14 -12.14
C ALA A 412 2.84 -7.66 -12.03
N TRP A 413 3.02 -8.95 -11.71
CA TRP A 413 4.33 -9.60 -11.70
C TRP A 413 5.11 -9.40 -13.01
N ARG A 414 4.42 -9.58 -14.15
CA ARG A 414 5.01 -9.44 -15.47
C ARG A 414 5.47 -8.01 -15.75
N ARG A 415 4.73 -6.98 -15.28
CA ARG A 415 5.11 -5.57 -15.41
C ARG A 415 6.34 -5.24 -14.57
N TRP A 416 6.40 -5.65 -13.31
CA TRP A 416 7.59 -5.46 -12.46
C TRP A 416 8.86 -6.04 -13.09
N ILE A 417 8.81 -7.28 -13.60
CA ILE A 417 9.95 -7.90 -14.29
C ILE A 417 10.34 -7.15 -15.59
N GLN A 418 9.42 -6.41 -16.22
CA GLN A 418 9.73 -5.63 -17.42
C GLN A 418 10.34 -4.25 -17.12
N GLU A 419 9.85 -3.56 -16.09
CA GLU A 419 10.28 -2.20 -15.74
C GLU A 419 11.51 -2.19 -14.82
N GLU A 420 11.56 -3.09 -13.81
CA GLU A 420 12.60 -3.13 -12.77
C GLU A 420 13.53 -4.36 -12.91
N GLY A 421 13.16 -5.36 -13.71
CA GLY A 421 14.04 -6.46 -14.14
C GLY A 421 14.31 -7.56 -13.11
N ASN A 422 14.83 -7.20 -11.93
CA ASN A 422 15.27 -8.14 -10.87
C ASN A 422 14.63 -7.89 -9.50
N VAL A 423 13.67 -6.96 -9.41
CA VAL A 423 12.85 -6.69 -8.22
C VAL A 423 11.39 -6.74 -8.62
N VAL A 424 10.57 -7.33 -7.75
CA VAL A 424 9.10 -7.33 -7.83
C VAL A 424 8.60 -7.15 -6.41
N ASP A 425 7.63 -6.27 -6.20
CA ASP A 425 7.07 -6.09 -4.86
C ASP A 425 6.19 -7.28 -4.43
N ASP A 426 5.75 -7.29 -3.17
CA ASP A 426 4.67 -8.19 -2.76
C ASP A 426 3.36 -7.79 -3.47
N ILE A 427 2.55 -8.76 -3.85
CA ILE A 427 1.36 -8.53 -4.69
C ILE A 427 0.13 -9.09 -4.01
N THR A 428 -0.76 -8.19 -3.58
CA THR A 428 -2.07 -8.51 -3.02
C THR A 428 -3.18 -7.96 -3.87
N VAL A 429 -4.17 -8.81 -4.14
CA VAL A 429 -5.40 -8.50 -4.90
C VAL A 429 -6.58 -9.08 -4.12
N GLN A 430 -7.64 -8.29 -3.96
CA GLN A 430 -8.98 -8.78 -3.63
C GLN A 430 -9.97 -8.29 -4.68
N VAL A 431 -10.83 -9.18 -5.16
CA VAL A 431 -11.92 -8.94 -6.11
C VAL A 431 -13.21 -9.33 -5.40
N ILE A 432 -14.12 -8.38 -5.19
CA ILE A 432 -15.40 -8.61 -4.52
C ILE A 432 -16.52 -8.27 -5.49
N TYR A 433 -17.14 -9.27 -6.10
CA TYR A 433 -18.35 -9.07 -6.91
C TYR A 433 -19.52 -8.68 -6.02
N LEU A 434 -20.25 -7.64 -6.44
CA LEU A 434 -21.38 -7.09 -5.69
C LEU A 434 -22.68 -7.86 -5.98
N HIS A 435 -22.70 -8.59 -7.10
CA HIS A 435 -23.79 -9.45 -7.53
C HIS A 435 -23.22 -10.81 -7.97
N SER A 436 -23.65 -11.86 -7.28
CA SER A 436 -23.28 -13.27 -7.49
C SER A 436 -24.50 -14.15 -7.33
#